data_AF-A0A8S1HIW0-F1
#
_entry.id   AF-A0A8S1HIW0-F1
#
_cell.length_a   1.000
_cell.length_b   1.000
_cell.length_c   1.000
_cell.angle_alpha   90.00
_cell.angle_beta   90.00
_cell.angle_gamma   90.00
#
_symmetry.space_group_name_H-M   'P 1'
#
loop_
_entity.id
_entity.type
_entity.pdbx_description
1 polymer ?
#
loop_
_entity_poly.entity_id
_entity_poly.type
_entity_poly.pdbx_seq_one_letter_code
_entity_poly.pdbx_strand_id
1 'polypeptide(L)'
;MYHIELLAKFLNEEQVVLTANGSFSRKTVINVINQAIQNDLLDAAVGSRSEKDLEELNKFFESDQQKQYINFSTLSPRDWRAWMRIWLDVCLRLKQIEEFCVLCVRLLYFVVTHEELNDQCDGMLRELALTLVDDLAAVDWKNLVKPDLTSSIGYFLCVLSTWDELQGETKLWFCLADVVRACNEDVDIIGHIESLDRIKNADSLPTLELFVLLSAHRKLGDHGSCCENEGQFLLHYIDKIRDLIERPEVLECLLNKENAWLWENVQSEIAQCLGCLFGKYSKKRKPVNQDDHNCPADVCKLDVGVARRILPVAMNFPLPLYDDKERLGHDVVDLITTKFEFILKVDEDRQKVVENFQLCLSSSNSHNIEEFKDKLENLMNVEEEDVQAQVWYVMALNSYRQSDHPNAQKYSELYLTSPCLTKKSATSRLSLGDFGT
;
A
#
# COMPACT_ATOMS: atom_id res chain seq x y z
N MET A 1 -47.59 -11.60 13.79
CA MET A 1 -47.88 -11.73 12.35
C MET A 1 -49.30 -12.19 12.05
N TYR A 2 -49.74 -13.37 12.54
CA TYR A 2 -51.06 -13.96 12.30
C TYR A 2 -52.27 -12.99 12.34
N HIS A 3 -52.38 -12.12 13.35
CA HIS A 3 -53.53 -11.21 13.48
C HIS A 3 -53.57 -10.10 12.42
N ILE A 4 -52.40 -9.64 11.94
CA ILE A 4 -52.31 -8.57 10.93
C ILE A 4 -52.59 -9.16 9.53
N GLU A 5 -52.12 -10.38 9.25
CA GLU A 5 -52.46 -11.12 8.03
C GLU A 5 -53.95 -11.42 7.94
N LEU A 6 -54.55 -11.81 9.06
CA LEU A 6 -55.99 -12.04 9.14
C LEU A 6 -56.76 -10.74 8.87
N LEU A 7 -56.30 -9.61 9.43
CA LEU A 7 -56.87 -8.28 9.18
C LEU A 7 -56.79 -7.90 7.69
N ALA A 8 -55.67 -8.16 7.02
CA ALA A 8 -55.53 -7.89 5.58
C ALA A 8 -56.51 -8.70 4.71
N LYS A 9 -56.83 -9.94 5.11
CA LYS A 9 -57.80 -10.80 4.40
C LYS A 9 -59.23 -10.31 4.53
N PHE A 10 -59.56 -9.65 5.64
CA PHE A 10 -60.93 -9.17 5.92
C PHE A 10 -61.23 -7.75 5.43
N LEU A 11 -60.21 -6.97 5.02
CA LEU A 11 -60.40 -5.64 4.46
C LEU A 11 -60.61 -5.72 2.95
N ASN A 12 -61.59 -5.01 2.40
CA ASN A 12 -61.70 -4.83 0.94
C ASN A 12 -60.67 -3.81 0.42
N GLU A 13 -60.36 -3.84 -0.88
CA GLU A 13 -59.29 -2.99 -1.47
C GLU A 13 -59.52 -1.49 -1.26
N GLU A 14 -60.78 -1.03 -1.33
CA GLU A 14 -61.16 0.37 -1.12
C GLU A 14 -61.53 0.71 0.33
N GLN A 15 -61.46 -0.28 1.24
CA GLN A 15 -61.91 -0.10 2.61
C GLN A 15 -60.87 0.64 3.45
N VAL A 16 -61.29 1.77 4.03
CA VAL A 16 -60.53 2.55 5.01
C VAL A 16 -61.19 2.42 6.37
N VAL A 17 -60.43 1.95 7.36
CA VAL A 17 -60.88 1.84 8.75
C VAL A 17 -60.43 3.07 9.51
N LEU A 18 -61.38 3.75 10.15
CA LEU A 18 -61.12 4.89 11.03
C LEU A 18 -61.03 4.39 12.48
N THR A 19 -60.04 4.88 13.21
CA THR A 19 -59.80 4.61 14.62
C THR A 19 -59.65 5.92 15.39
N ALA A 20 -59.66 5.86 16.72
CA ALA A 20 -59.42 7.02 17.57
C ALA A 20 -58.03 7.66 17.36
N ASN A 21 -57.06 6.91 16.81
CA ASN A 21 -55.68 7.34 16.63
C ASN A 21 -55.29 7.54 15.15
N GLY A 22 -56.26 7.58 14.24
CA GLY A 22 -56.02 7.77 12.81
C GLY A 22 -56.75 6.73 11.95
N SER A 23 -56.34 6.59 10.69
CA SER A 23 -56.97 5.69 9.74
C SER A 23 -55.96 4.76 9.07
N PHE A 24 -56.41 3.59 8.64
CA PHE A 24 -55.60 2.67 7.85
C PHE A 24 -56.44 2.01 6.77
N SER A 25 -55.81 1.71 5.64
CA SER A 25 -56.42 0.99 4.52
C SER A 25 -55.88 -0.43 4.45
N ARG A 26 -56.48 -1.29 3.61
CA ARG A 26 -55.90 -2.60 3.28
C ARG A 26 -54.45 -2.46 2.80
N LYS A 27 -54.15 -1.45 1.98
CA LYS A 27 -52.80 -1.15 1.49
C LYS A 27 -51.84 -0.83 2.65
N THR A 28 -52.28 -0.08 3.64
CA THR A 28 -51.49 0.22 4.85
C THR A 28 -51.16 -1.06 5.63
N VAL A 29 -52.14 -1.95 5.81
CA VAL A 29 -51.94 -3.24 6.51
C VAL A 29 -51.00 -4.16 5.73
N ILE A 30 -51.15 -4.26 4.41
CA ILE A 30 -50.25 -5.04 3.54
C ILE A 30 -48.82 -4.50 3.61
N ASN A 31 -48.63 -3.18 3.59
CA ASN A 31 -47.30 -2.59 3.72
C ASN A 31 -46.64 -2.96 5.06
N VAL A 32 -47.40 -2.96 6.16
CA VAL A 32 -46.89 -3.38 7.48
C VAL A 32 -46.52 -4.86 7.51
N ILE A 33 -47.32 -5.73 6.88
CA ILE A 33 -47.00 -7.16 6.73
C ILE A 33 -45.69 -7.33 5.95
N ASN A 34 -45.58 -6.68 4.80
CA ASN A 34 -44.39 -6.76 3.96
C ASN A 34 -43.14 -6.26 4.70
N GLN A 35 -43.26 -5.16 5.43
CA GLN A 35 -42.15 -4.61 6.23
C GLN A 35 -41.74 -5.55 7.38
N ALA A 36 -42.70 -6.21 8.05
CA ALA A 36 -42.40 -7.18 9.08
C ALA A 36 -41.68 -8.41 8.51
N ILE A 37 -42.15 -8.94 7.37
CA ILE A 37 -41.49 -10.06 6.66
C ILE A 37 -40.08 -9.66 6.23
N GLN A 38 -39.89 -8.43 5.73
CA GLN A 38 -38.57 -7.91 5.34
C GLN A 38 -37.60 -7.83 6.53
N ASN A 39 -38.06 -7.36 7.68
CA ASN A 39 -37.24 -7.28 8.89
C ASN A 39 -36.87 -8.68 9.41
N ASP A 40 -37.83 -9.62 9.44
CA ASP A 40 -37.58 -11.01 9.85
C ASP A 40 -36.55 -11.68 8.92
N LEU A 41 -36.63 -11.42 7.59
CA LEU A 41 -35.66 -11.90 6.61
C LEU A 41 -34.28 -11.26 6.80
N LEU A 42 -34.23 -9.96 7.10
CA LEU A 42 -32.98 -9.24 7.36
C LEU A 42 -32.29 -9.78 8.62
N ASP A 43 -33.04 -9.97 9.71
CA ASP A 43 -32.52 -10.51 10.97
C ASP A 43 -32.03 -11.96 10.79
N ALA A 44 -32.77 -12.77 10.02
CA ALA A 44 -32.35 -14.12 9.66
C ALA A 44 -31.05 -14.11 8.85
N ALA A 45 -30.94 -13.24 7.85
CA ALA A 45 -29.75 -13.12 7.01
C ALA A 45 -28.51 -12.64 7.78
N VAL A 46 -28.67 -11.71 8.72
CA VAL A 46 -27.59 -11.27 9.63
C VAL A 46 -27.16 -12.40 10.57
N GLY A 47 -28.07 -13.28 10.95
CA GLY A 47 -27.81 -14.45 11.79
C GLY A 47 -27.11 -15.61 11.08
N SER A 48 -27.11 -15.65 9.75
CA SER A 48 -26.56 -16.74 8.94
C SER A 48 -25.04 -16.82 9.05
N ARG A 49 -24.53 -17.99 9.46
CA ARG A 49 -23.08 -18.20 9.65
C ARG A 49 -22.51 -19.37 8.86
N SER A 50 -23.30 -20.37 8.47
CA SER A 50 -22.79 -21.51 7.72
C SER A 50 -22.72 -21.24 6.22
N GLU A 51 -21.80 -21.93 5.53
CA GLU A 51 -21.64 -21.82 4.06
C GLU A 51 -22.93 -22.15 3.32
N LYS A 52 -23.68 -23.15 3.80
CA LYS A 52 -24.98 -23.53 3.24
C LYS A 52 -26.03 -22.41 3.38
N ASP A 53 -26.07 -21.73 4.53
CA ASP A 53 -27.00 -20.61 4.73
C ASP A 53 -26.66 -19.45 3.77
N LEU A 54 -25.37 -19.21 3.51
CA LEU A 54 -24.91 -18.20 2.56
C LEU A 54 -25.25 -18.56 1.12
N GLU A 55 -25.11 -19.83 0.71
CA GLU A 55 -25.54 -20.29 -0.61
C GLU A 55 -27.05 -20.12 -0.83
N GLU A 56 -27.86 -20.40 0.19
CA GLU A 56 -29.31 -20.20 0.15
C GLU A 56 -29.66 -18.71 0.04
N LEU A 57 -28.95 -17.85 0.78
CA LEU A 57 -29.09 -16.39 0.66
C LEU A 57 -28.66 -15.87 -0.72
N ASN A 58 -27.55 -16.37 -1.27
CA ASN A 58 -27.10 -15.96 -2.61
C ASN A 58 -28.14 -16.34 -3.68
N LYS A 59 -28.68 -17.57 -3.61
CA LYS A 59 -29.78 -18.01 -4.47
C LYS A 59 -31.01 -17.13 -4.32
N PHE A 60 -31.33 -16.70 -3.09
CA PHE A 60 -32.42 -15.76 -2.85
C PHE A 60 -32.17 -14.45 -3.61
N PHE A 61 -30.99 -13.83 -3.46
CA PHE A 61 -30.64 -12.57 -4.14
C PHE A 61 -30.65 -12.66 -5.67
N GLU A 62 -30.21 -13.79 -6.23
CA GLU A 62 -30.18 -14.01 -7.68
C GLU A 62 -31.56 -14.38 -8.26
N SER A 63 -32.49 -14.81 -7.43
CA SER A 63 -33.80 -15.29 -7.88
C SER A 63 -34.81 -14.16 -8.09
N ASP A 64 -35.80 -14.41 -8.96
CA ASP A 64 -37.00 -13.55 -9.05
C ASP A 64 -37.83 -13.50 -7.75
N GLN A 65 -37.57 -14.39 -6.79
CA GLN A 65 -38.20 -14.34 -5.47
C GLN A 65 -37.80 -13.06 -4.73
N GLN A 66 -36.56 -12.59 -4.88
CA GLN A 66 -36.12 -11.33 -4.30
C GLN A 66 -37.02 -10.15 -4.72
N LYS A 67 -37.51 -10.11 -5.96
CA LYS A 67 -38.45 -9.08 -6.43
C LYS A 67 -39.82 -9.15 -5.76
N GLN A 68 -40.23 -10.32 -5.28
CA GLN A 68 -41.50 -10.49 -4.57
C GLN A 68 -41.41 -10.01 -3.11
N TYR A 69 -40.25 -10.13 -2.48
CA TYR A 69 -40.07 -9.84 -1.05
C TYR A 69 -39.34 -8.51 -0.78
N ILE A 70 -38.47 -8.06 -1.68
CA ILE A 70 -37.68 -6.83 -1.55
C ILE A 70 -37.95 -5.93 -2.75
N ASN A 71 -38.71 -4.87 -2.52
CA ASN A 71 -38.84 -3.78 -3.48
C ASN A 71 -37.88 -2.65 -3.11
N PHE A 72 -36.68 -2.64 -3.71
CA PHE A 72 -35.64 -1.64 -3.48
C PHE A 72 -36.11 -0.20 -3.70
N SER A 73 -37.11 0.04 -4.57
CA SER A 73 -37.65 1.38 -4.81
C SER A 73 -38.47 1.95 -3.63
N THR A 74 -38.84 1.09 -2.68
CA THR A 74 -39.69 1.46 -1.52
C THR A 74 -38.98 1.28 -0.19
N LEU A 75 -37.73 0.80 -0.19
CA LEU A 75 -36.97 0.63 1.04
C LEU A 75 -36.58 1.98 1.62
N SER A 76 -36.52 2.04 2.95
CA SER A 76 -35.81 3.13 3.59
C SER A 76 -34.33 3.05 3.21
N PRO A 77 -33.60 4.18 3.17
CA PRO A 77 -32.19 4.16 2.80
C PRO A 77 -31.34 3.29 3.75
N ARG A 78 -31.74 3.19 5.03
CA ARG A 78 -31.12 2.31 6.02
C ARG A 78 -31.28 0.83 5.66
N ASP A 79 -32.50 0.41 5.32
CA ASP A 79 -32.79 -1.00 5.01
C ASP A 79 -32.15 -1.40 3.69
N TRP A 80 -32.17 -0.50 2.70
CA TRP A 80 -31.46 -0.69 1.43
C TRP A 80 -29.97 -0.96 1.65
N ARG A 81 -29.31 -0.15 2.50
CA ARG A 81 -27.90 -0.33 2.83
C ARG A 81 -27.63 -1.66 3.52
N ALA A 82 -28.49 -2.04 4.48
CA ALA A 82 -28.34 -3.30 5.20
C ALA A 82 -28.41 -4.50 4.23
N TRP A 83 -29.37 -4.48 3.30
CA TRP A 83 -29.50 -5.51 2.26
C TRP A 83 -28.30 -5.55 1.32
N MET A 84 -27.81 -4.39 0.84
CA MET A 84 -26.61 -4.35 -0.01
C MET A 84 -25.38 -4.90 0.71
N ARG A 85 -25.20 -4.55 1.98
CA ARG A 85 -24.07 -5.03 2.79
C ARG A 85 -24.10 -6.53 3.00
N ILE A 86 -25.29 -7.10 3.26
CA ILE A 86 -25.44 -8.56 3.36
C ILE A 86 -25.09 -9.22 2.03
N TRP A 87 -25.53 -8.65 0.91
CA TRP A 87 -25.24 -9.24 -0.39
C TRP A 87 -23.74 -9.20 -0.71
N LEU A 88 -23.07 -8.06 -0.44
CA LEU A 88 -21.61 -7.94 -0.58
C LEU A 88 -20.87 -8.95 0.30
N ASP A 89 -21.25 -9.09 1.58
CA ASP A 89 -20.65 -10.07 2.50
C ASP A 89 -20.84 -11.51 2.02
N VAL A 90 -22.04 -11.86 1.55
CA VAL A 90 -22.34 -13.19 0.98
C VAL A 90 -21.41 -13.48 -0.20
N CYS A 91 -21.28 -12.54 -1.15
CA CYS A 91 -20.40 -12.74 -2.31
C CYS A 91 -18.93 -12.90 -1.89
N LEU A 92 -18.42 -12.08 -0.96
CA LEU A 92 -17.05 -12.19 -0.45
C LEU A 92 -16.80 -13.53 0.25
N ARG A 93 -17.71 -13.95 1.14
CA ARG A 93 -17.56 -15.18 1.93
C ARG A 93 -17.69 -16.44 1.08
N LEU A 94 -18.49 -16.41 0.01
CA LEU A 94 -18.58 -17.46 -1.00
C LEU A 94 -17.48 -17.37 -2.07
N LYS A 95 -16.57 -16.40 -1.98
CA LYS A 95 -15.49 -16.14 -2.95
C LYS A 95 -15.99 -15.89 -4.38
N GLN A 96 -17.20 -15.35 -4.50
CA GLN A 96 -17.80 -14.88 -5.75
C GLN A 96 -17.31 -13.45 -6.03
N ILE A 97 -16.01 -13.33 -6.29
CA ILE A 97 -15.33 -12.02 -6.41
C ILE A 97 -15.85 -11.23 -7.62
N GLU A 98 -16.22 -11.91 -8.71
CA GLU A 98 -16.74 -11.23 -9.89
C GLU A 98 -18.10 -10.58 -9.61
N GLU A 99 -19.04 -11.33 -9.03
CA GLU A 99 -20.37 -10.86 -8.67
C GLU A 99 -20.29 -9.73 -7.63
N PHE A 100 -19.39 -9.87 -6.65
CA PHE A 100 -19.06 -8.82 -5.70
C PHE A 100 -18.62 -7.52 -6.42
N CYS A 101 -17.65 -7.61 -7.32
CA CYS A 101 -17.14 -6.45 -8.05
C CYS A 101 -18.22 -5.82 -8.95
N VAL A 102 -19.08 -6.62 -9.59
CA VAL A 102 -20.23 -6.10 -10.37
C VAL A 102 -21.19 -5.32 -9.48
N LEU A 103 -21.48 -5.82 -8.28
CA LEU A 103 -22.33 -5.12 -7.32
C LEU A 103 -21.66 -3.82 -6.85
N CYS A 104 -20.37 -3.85 -6.51
CA CYS A 104 -19.60 -2.66 -6.16
C CYS A 104 -19.63 -1.59 -7.26
N VAL A 105 -19.44 -1.95 -8.53
CA VAL A 105 -19.53 -1.00 -9.66
C VAL A 105 -20.89 -0.31 -9.71
N ARG A 106 -21.98 -1.05 -9.52
CA ARG A 106 -23.34 -0.47 -9.52
C ARG A 106 -23.55 0.48 -8.34
N LEU A 107 -23.05 0.11 -7.17
CA LEU A 107 -23.17 0.92 -5.96
C LEU A 107 -22.30 2.16 -6.03
N LEU A 108 -21.07 2.06 -6.55
CA LEU A 108 -20.19 3.19 -6.80
C LEU A 108 -20.77 4.14 -7.84
N TYR A 109 -21.34 3.62 -8.94
CA TYR A 109 -22.06 4.44 -9.91
C TYR A 109 -23.22 5.20 -9.25
N PHE A 110 -24.01 4.51 -8.42
CA PHE A 110 -25.09 5.16 -7.66
C PHE A 110 -24.55 6.27 -6.75
N VAL A 111 -23.50 6.00 -5.98
CA VAL A 111 -22.86 6.98 -5.08
C VAL A 111 -22.40 8.21 -5.87
N VAL A 112 -21.63 8.01 -6.93
CA VAL A 112 -21.04 9.10 -7.72
C VAL A 112 -22.10 9.95 -8.44
N THR A 113 -23.14 9.32 -8.98
CA THR A 113 -24.19 10.06 -9.71
C THR A 113 -25.18 10.80 -8.83
N HIS A 114 -25.27 10.47 -7.53
CA HIS A 114 -26.25 11.06 -6.61
C HIS A 114 -25.64 12.08 -5.63
N GLU A 115 -24.33 12.10 -5.45
CA GLU A 115 -23.65 13.14 -4.68
C GLU A 115 -23.75 14.52 -5.36
N GLU A 116 -23.64 14.56 -6.70
CA GLU A 116 -23.86 15.78 -7.50
C GLU A 116 -25.28 16.39 -7.34
N LEU A 117 -26.20 15.70 -6.65
CA LEU A 117 -27.63 16.03 -6.61
C LEU A 117 -28.22 16.38 -5.22
N ASN A 118 -27.52 16.30 -4.07
CA ASN A 118 -28.18 16.63 -2.78
C ASN A 118 -27.30 16.89 -1.53
N ASP A 119 -27.41 18.11 -0.96
CA ASP A 119 -26.91 18.49 0.38
C ASP A 119 -27.55 17.69 1.55
N GLN A 120 -28.66 16.97 1.31
CA GLN A 120 -29.38 16.22 2.36
C GLN A 120 -28.96 14.75 2.49
N CYS A 121 -28.25 14.20 1.49
CA CYS A 121 -27.84 12.79 1.43
C CYS A 121 -26.35 12.55 1.75
N ASP A 122 -25.60 13.64 1.97
CA ASP A 122 -24.15 13.68 2.03
C ASP A 122 -23.55 12.62 2.98
N GLY A 123 -23.96 12.62 4.26
CA GLY A 123 -23.43 11.66 5.24
C GLY A 123 -23.73 10.19 4.90
N MET A 124 -24.85 9.92 4.23
CA MET A 124 -25.25 8.55 3.92
C MET A 124 -24.48 7.97 2.72
N LEU A 125 -24.31 8.77 1.66
CA LEU A 125 -23.55 8.37 0.48
C LEU A 125 -22.07 8.24 0.82
N ARG A 126 -21.54 9.16 1.63
CA ARG A 126 -20.18 9.09 2.17
C ARG A 126 -19.93 7.80 2.95
N GLU A 127 -20.79 7.45 3.90
CA GLU A 127 -20.66 6.19 4.66
C GLU A 127 -20.72 4.95 3.76
N LEU A 128 -21.53 4.99 2.70
CA LEU A 128 -21.59 3.90 1.72
C LEU A 128 -20.29 3.82 0.91
N ALA A 129 -19.75 4.95 0.44
CA ALA A 129 -18.46 5.01 -0.23
C ALA A 129 -17.34 4.41 0.63
N LEU A 130 -17.25 4.83 1.90
CA LEU A 130 -16.27 4.31 2.86
C LEU A 130 -16.39 2.80 3.05
N THR A 131 -17.62 2.30 3.19
CA THR A 131 -17.87 0.84 3.32
C THR A 131 -17.44 0.09 2.06
N LEU A 132 -17.76 0.61 0.87
CA LEU A 132 -17.36 0.00 -0.39
C LEU A 132 -15.83 -0.01 -0.55
N VAL A 133 -15.15 1.07 -0.15
CA VAL A 133 -13.69 1.14 -0.14
C VAL A 133 -13.10 0.09 0.80
N ASP A 134 -13.66 -0.07 2.00
CA ASP A 134 -13.25 -1.11 2.95
C ASP A 134 -13.40 -2.52 2.38
N ASP A 135 -14.55 -2.80 1.76
CA ASP A 135 -14.83 -4.11 1.17
C ASP A 135 -13.94 -4.39 -0.05
N LEU A 136 -13.69 -3.36 -0.88
CA LEU A 136 -12.81 -3.46 -2.06
C LEU A 136 -11.33 -3.61 -1.68
N ALA A 137 -10.90 -3.04 -0.55
CA ALA A 137 -9.55 -3.22 -0.02
C ALA A 137 -9.27 -4.67 0.42
N ALA A 138 -10.31 -5.50 0.62
CA ALA A 138 -10.18 -6.92 0.93
C ALA A 138 -10.03 -7.81 -0.32
N VAL A 139 -10.19 -7.25 -1.52
CA VAL A 139 -10.11 -8.00 -2.78
C VAL A 139 -8.65 -8.24 -3.19
N ASP A 140 -8.34 -9.48 -3.57
CA ASP A 140 -7.08 -9.80 -4.23
C ASP A 140 -7.15 -9.49 -5.73
N TRP A 141 -6.78 -8.26 -6.08
CA TRP A 141 -6.84 -7.74 -7.44
C TRP A 141 -5.98 -8.49 -8.46
N LYS A 142 -4.97 -9.25 -8.02
CA LYS A 142 -4.09 -10.03 -8.91
C LYS A 142 -4.81 -11.20 -9.57
N ASN A 143 -5.87 -11.70 -8.94
CA ASN A 143 -6.59 -12.89 -9.39
C ASN A 143 -7.91 -12.56 -10.13
N LEU A 144 -8.18 -11.28 -10.41
CA LEU A 144 -9.41 -10.87 -11.07
C LEU A 144 -9.27 -10.94 -12.61
N VAL A 145 -10.08 -11.80 -13.23
CA VAL A 145 -9.93 -12.19 -14.65
C VAL A 145 -10.58 -11.21 -15.64
N LYS A 146 -11.24 -10.14 -15.19
CA LYS A 146 -12.02 -9.22 -16.05
C LYS A 146 -11.48 -7.78 -16.07
N PRO A 147 -10.63 -7.41 -17.06
CA PRO A 147 -10.04 -6.07 -17.17
C PRO A 147 -11.05 -4.92 -17.18
N ASP A 148 -12.21 -5.10 -17.82
CA ASP A 148 -13.26 -4.07 -17.89
C ASP A 148 -13.83 -3.73 -16.51
N LEU A 149 -13.95 -4.74 -15.64
CA LEU A 149 -14.50 -4.57 -14.30
C LEU A 149 -13.49 -3.88 -13.38
N THR A 150 -12.24 -4.30 -13.43
CA THR A 150 -11.12 -3.65 -12.73
C THR A 150 -11.01 -2.17 -13.14
N SER A 151 -11.08 -1.89 -14.45
CA SER A 151 -11.01 -0.52 -14.98
C SER A 151 -12.20 0.34 -14.55
N SER A 152 -13.40 -0.24 -14.52
CA SER A 152 -14.61 0.47 -14.05
C SER A 152 -14.50 0.84 -12.57
N ILE A 153 -14.01 -0.08 -11.73
CA ILE A 153 -13.76 0.20 -10.30
C ILE A 153 -12.69 1.28 -10.15
N GLY A 154 -11.59 1.17 -10.89
CA GLY A 154 -10.51 2.16 -10.89
C GLY A 154 -11.01 3.57 -11.25
N TYR A 155 -11.89 3.68 -12.25
CA TYR A 155 -12.53 4.93 -12.62
C TYR A 155 -13.33 5.52 -11.45
N PHE A 156 -14.21 4.74 -10.80
CA PHE A 156 -15.02 5.26 -9.70
C PHE A 156 -14.18 5.61 -8.47
N LEU A 157 -13.17 4.81 -8.12
CA LEU A 157 -12.24 5.13 -7.03
C LEU A 157 -11.46 6.43 -7.31
N CYS A 158 -11.11 6.67 -8.58
CA CYS A 158 -10.49 7.94 -8.99
C CYS A 158 -11.46 9.12 -8.85
N VAL A 159 -12.75 8.95 -9.17
CA VAL A 159 -13.74 10.00 -8.94
C VAL A 159 -13.91 10.27 -7.44
N LEU A 160 -14.03 9.22 -6.62
CA LEU A 160 -14.14 9.36 -5.16
C LEU A 160 -12.90 10.03 -4.55
N SER A 161 -11.71 9.84 -5.11
CA SER A 161 -10.49 10.49 -4.62
C SER A 161 -10.42 12.00 -4.92
N THR A 162 -11.35 12.52 -5.72
CA THR A 162 -11.54 13.96 -5.90
C THR A 162 -12.46 14.60 -4.87
N TRP A 163 -13.18 13.81 -4.08
CA TRP A 163 -14.08 14.32 -3.03
C TRP A 163 -13.26 14.71 -1.79
N ASP A 164 -13.38 15.97 -1.35
CA ASP A 164 -12.55 16.52 -0.27
C ASP A 164 -12.69 15.69 1.03
N GLU A 165 -13.89 15.17 1.31
CA GLU A 165 -14.21 14.38 2.50
C GLU A 165 -13.62 12.96 2.50
N LEU A 166 -13.13 12.50 1.34
CA LEU A 166 -12.54 11.17 1.14
C LEU A 166 -11.04 11.24 0.80
N GLN A 167 -10.51 12.42 0.45
CA GLN A 167 -9.08 12.61 0.15
C GLN A 167 -8.17 12.22 1.32
N GLY A 168 -8.65 12.33 2.55
CA GLY A 168 -7.95 11.91 3.77
C GLY A 168 -7.93 10.39 4.03
N GLU A 169 -8.68 9.59 3.26
CA GLU A 169 -8.91 8.18 3.54
C GLU A 169 -7.81 7.28 2.93
N THR A 170 -6.88 6.83 3.76
CA THR A 170 -5.72 6.03 3.31
C THR A 170 -6.10 4.76 2.53
N LYS A 171 -7.18 4.07 2.93
CA LYS A 171 -7.62 2.83 2.28
C LYS A 171 -8.12 3.04 0.85
N LEU A 172 -8.70 4.20 0.55
CA LEU A 172 -9.12 4.57 -0.81
C LEU A 172 -7.90 4.58 -1.73
N TRP A 173 -6.82 5.20 -1.27
CA TRP A 173 -5.57 5.31 -2.03
C TRP A 173 -4.86 3.96 -2.20
N PHE A 174 -4.83 3.12 -1.17
CA PHE A 174 -4.31 1.75 -1.30
C PHE A 174 -5.10 0.94 -2.33
N CYS A 175 -6.43 0.96 -2.23
CA CYS A 175 -7.28 0.23 -3.15
C CYS A 175 -7.10 0.74 -4.59
N LEU A 176 -7.06 2.06 -4.80
CA LEU A 176 -6.85 2.64 -6.12
C LEU A 176 -5.48 2.25 -6.70
N ALA A 177 -4.41 2.27 -5.89
CA ALA A 177 -3.08 1.86 -6.31
C ALA A 177 -3.03 0.38 -6.73
N ASP A 178 -3.64 -0.51 -5.94
CA ASP A 178 -3.70 -1.95 -6.25
C ASP A 178 -4.53 -2.24 -7.51
N VAL A 179 -5.65 -1.55 -7.70
CA VAL A 179 -6.49 -1.64 -8.92
C VAL A 179 -5.73 -1.15 -10.15
N VAL A 180 -5.05 0.00 -10.05
CA VAL A 180 -4.24 0.55 -11.15
C VAL A 180 -3.09 -0.38 -11.50
N ARG A 181 -2.44 -0.99 -10.52
CA ARG A 181 -1.42 -2.01 -10.76
C ARG A 181 -1.99 -3.21 -11.51
N ALA A 182 -3.15 -3.73 -11.08
CA ALA A 182 -3.80 -4.86 -11.75
C ALA A 182 -4.23 -4.53 -13.19
N CYS A 183 -4.69 -3.31 -13.46
CA CYS A 183 -4.98 -2.84 -14.82
C CYS A 183 -3.74 -2.76 -15.73
N ASN A 184 -2.53 -2.68 -15.15
CA ASN A 184 -1.29 -2.45 -15.89
C ASN A 184 -0.28 -3.58 -15.74
N GLU A 185 -0.69 -4.77 -15.26
CA GLU A 185 0.24 -5.88 -15.00
C GLU A 185 0.96 -6.36 -16.27
N ASP A 186 0.28 -6.32 -17.43
CA ASP A 186 0.84 -6.69 -18.73
C ASP A 186 1.61 -5.55 -19.44
N VAL A 187 1.69 -4.36 -18.83
CA VAL A 187 2.37 -3.22 -19.45
C VAL A 187 3.88 -3.36 -19.27
N ASP A 188 4.61 -3.30 -20.39
CA ASP A 188 6.07 -3.21 -20.35
C ASP A 188 6.50 -1.90 -19.67
N ILE A 189 7.04 -2.03 -18.45
CA ILE A 189 7.47 -0.88 -17.64
C ILE A 189 8.58 -0.10 -18.34
N ILE A 190 9.52 -0.77 -19.03
CA ILE A 190 10.63 -0.08 -19.70
C ILE A 190 10.08 0.72 -20.88
N GLY A 191 9.26 0.09 -21.73
CA GLY A 191 8.58 0.79 -22.83
C GLY A 191 7.69 1.95 -22.35
N HIS A 192 7.06 1.82 -21.18
CA HIS A 192 6.31 2.92 -20.56
C HIS A 192 7.22 4.08 -20.15
N ILE A 193 8.31 3.81 -19.41
CA ILE A 193 9.29 4.82 -19.00
C ILE A 193 9.83 5.57 -20.22
N GLU A 194 10.22 4.84 -21.27
CA GLU A 194 10.76 5.43 -22.50
C GLU A 194 9.72 6.24 -23.30
N SER A 195 8.42 6.00 -23.06
CA SER A 195 7.34 6.77 -23.69
C SER A 195 7.05 8.12 -23.02
N LEU A 196 7.55 8.33 -21.80
CA LEU A 196 7.32 9.55 -21.03
C LEU A 196 8.17 10.72 -21.57
N ASP A 197 7.54 11.88 -21.75
CA ASP A 197 8.22 13.08 -22.22
C ASP A 197 8.48 14.03 -21.04
N ARG A 198 9.74 14.34 -20.73
CA ARG A 198 10.12 15.19 -19.58
C ARG A 198 9.37 16.52 -19.51
N ILE A 199 9.03 17.14 -20.65
CA ILE A 199 8.36 18.44 -20.68
C ILE A 199 6.87 18.28 -20.35
N LYS A 200 6.22 17.24 -20.90
CA LYS A 200 4.79 16.98 -20.68
C LYS A 200 4.52 16.25 -19.37
N ASN A 201 5.49 15.50 -18.87
CA ASN A 201 5.37 14.52 -17.80
C ASN A 201 6.30 14.84 -16.62
N ALA A 202 6.63 16.12 -16.40
CA ALA A 202 7.66 16.55 -15.44
C ALA A 202 7.54 15.94 -14.03
N ASP A 203 6.32 15.77 -13.51
CA ASP A 203 6.05 15.22 -12.17
C ASP A 203 5.70 13.71 -12.18
N SER A 204 5.97 13.01 -13.29
CA SER A 204 5.62 11.59 -13.41
C SER A 204 6.58 10.72 -12.60
N LEU A 205 6.08 9.53 -12.28
CA LEU A 205 6.85 8.45 -11.68
C LEU A 205 6.92 7.26 -12.64
N PRO A 206 7.84 6.31 -12.40
CA PRO A 206 8.11 5.22 -13.35
C PRO A 206 6.94 4.28 -13.61
N THR A 207 5.93 4.28 -12.73
CA THR A 207 4.70 3.51 -12.91
C THR A 207 3.48 4.36 -12.54
N LEU A 208 2.32 4.04 -13.13
CA LEU A 208 1.05 4.68 -12.79
C LEU A 208 0.65 4.40 -11.32
N GLU A 209 0.98 3.22 -10.79
CA GLU A 209 0.76 2.91 -9.37
C GLU A 209 1.52 3.88 -8.46
N LEU A 210 2.80 4.13 -8.72
CA LEU A 210 3.59 5.09 -7.95
C LEU A 210 3.06 6.51 -8.13
N PHE A 211 2.59 6.88 -9.33
CA PHE A 211 1.96 8.18 -9.56
C PHE A 211 0.65 8.37 -8.76
N VAL A 212 -0.14 7.31 -8.58
CA VAL A 212 -1.30 7.33 -7.68
C VAL A 212 -0.85 7.54 -6.24
N LEU A 213 0.20 6.86 -5.79
CA LEU A 213 0.72 7.00 -4.43
C LEU A 213 1.35 8.38 -4.17
N LEU A 214 1.96 9.00 -5.18
CA LEU A 214 2.38 10.41 -5.13
C LEU A 214 1.18 11.34 -4.90
N SER A 215 0.13 11.15 -5.70
CA SER A 215 -1.09 11.95 -5.58
C SER A 215 -1.74 11.75 -4.20
N ALA A 216 -1.78 10.50 -3.73
CA ALA A 216 -2.25 10.15 -2.39
C ALA A 216 -1.42 10.84 -1.31
N HIS A 217 -0.10 10.83 -1.40
CA HIS A 217 0.77 11.43 -0.40
C HIS A 217 0.50 12.94 -0.24
N ARG A 218 0.34 13.66 -1.36
CA ARG A 218 0.00 15.08 -1.34
C ARG A 218 -1.35 15.31 -0.67
N LYS A 219 -2.38 14.56 -1.09
CA LYS A 219 -3.74 14.71 -0.54
C LYS A 219 -3.84 14.32 0.93
N LEU A 220 -3.24 13.22 1.33
CA LEU A 220 -3.15 12.82 2.73
C LEU A 220 -2.31 13.82 3.55
N GLY A 221 -1.28 14.42 2.94
CA GLY A 221 -0.48 15.49 3.52
C GLY A 221 -1.30 16.74 3.82
N ASP A 222 -2.10 17.20 2.85
CA ASP A 222 -3.02 18.34 2.99
C ASP A 222 -4.05 18.13 4.12
N HIS A 223 -4.44 16.86 4.35
CA HIS A 223 -5.39 16.47 5.40
C HIS A 223 -4.69 16.09 6.73
N GLY A 224 -3.36 16.14 6.79
CA GLY A 224 -2.60 15.72 7.97
C GLY A 224 -2.68 14.23 8.31
N SER A 225 -3.15 13.38 7.38
CA SER A 225 -3.39 11.96 7.60
C SER A 225 -2.31 11.04 7.03
N CYS A 226 -1.32 11.56 6.30
CA CYS A 226 -0.26 10.72 5.69
C CYS A 226 0.60 9.96 6.71
N CYS A 227 0.62 10.41 7.97
CA CYS A 227 1.35 9.80 9.08
C CYS A 227 0.49 8.96 10.03
N GLU A 228 -0.81 8.81 9.76
CA GLU A 228 -1.68 7.98 10.60
C GLU A 228 -1.25 6.51 10.63
N ASN A 229 -1.71 5.78 11.65
CA ASN A 229 -1.44 4.36 11.83
C ASN A 229 0.06 4.03 11.79
N GLU A 230 0.86 4.79 12.54
CA GLU A 230 2.33 4.65 12.61
C GLU A 230 3.04 4.82 11.26
N GLY A 231 2.48 5.67 10.38
CA GLY A 231 3.03 5.93 9.04
C GLY A 231 2.83 4.79 8.05
N GLN A 232 1.79 3.96 8.23
CA GLN A 232 1.52 2.79 7.39
C GLN A 232 1.49 3.12 5.89
N PHE A 233 0.89 4.26 5.51
CA PHE A 233 0.87 4.74 4.13
C PHE A 233 2.27 4.99 3.57
N LEU A 234 3.08 5.77 4.29
CA LEU A 234 4.43 6.13 3.87
C LEU A 234 5.32 4.89 3.74
N LEU A 235 5.20 3.96 4.69
CA LEU A 235 5.93 2.70 4.65
C LEU A 235 5.48 1.80 3.47
N HIS A 236 4.19 1.77 3.17
CA HIS A 236 3.67 1.07 1.98
C HIS A 236 4.21 1.69 0.69
N TYR A 237 4.22 3.02 0.60
CA TYR A 237 4.77 3.71 -0.57
C TYR A 237 6.27 3.43 -0.75
N ILE A 238 7.04 3.45 0.34
CA ILE A 238 8.45 3.05 0.35
C ILE A 238 8.64 1.60 -0.14
N ASP A 239 7.78 0.65 0.28
CA ASP A 239 7.86 -0.72 -0.22
C ASP A 239 7.65 -0.80 -1.73
N LYS A 240 6.69 -0.06 -2.29
CA LYS A 240 6.44 -0.06 -3.74
C LYS A 240 7.63 0.52 -4.52
N ILE A 241 8.28 1.53 -3.97
CA ILE A 241 9.52 2.06 -4.54
C ILE A 241 10.64 1.01 -4.45
N ARG A 242 10.78 0.34 -3.30
CA ARG A 242 11.77 -0.74 -3.11
C ARG A 242 11.57 -1.85 -4.13
N ASP A 243 10.34 -2.36 -4.26
CA ASP A 243 10.00 -3.44 -5.19
C ASP A 243 10.31 -3.05 -6.66
N LEU A 244 10.19 -1.76 -7.01
CA LEU A 244 10.58 -1.24 -8.32
C LEU A 244 12.10 -1.27 -8.53
N ILE A 245 12.88 -0.74 -7.58
CA ILE A 245 14.34 -0.60 -7.73
C ILE A 245 15.09 -1.92 -7.56
N GLU A 246 14.48 -2.92 -6.92
CA GLU A 246 15.02 -4.27 -6.82
C GLU A 246 15.07 -4.99 -8.17
N ARG A 247 14.38 -4.45 -9.19
CA ARG A 247 14.43 -4.93 -10.59
C ARG A 247 15.60 -4.28 -11.34
N PRO A 248 16.69 -5.03 -11.62
CA PRO A 248 17.91 -4.46 -12.20
C PRO A 248 17.67 -3.72 -13.52
N GLU A 249 16.83 -4.28 -14.38
CA GLU A 249 16.53 -3.72 -15.70
C GLU A 249 15.79 -2.38 -15.62
N VAL A 250 14.91 -2.21 -14.62
CA VAL A 250 14.19 -0.96 -14.40
C VAL A 250 15.13 0.07 -13.79
N LEU A 251 15.94 -0.32 -12.80
CA LEU A 251 16.91 0.57 -12.17
C LEU A 251 17.93 1.09 -13.20
N GLU A 252 18.45 0.24 -14.07
CA GLU A 252 19.35 0.64 -15.15
C GLU A 252 18.68 1.65 -16.09
N CYS A 253 17.42 1.38 -16.47
CA CYS A 253 16.63 2.30 -17.29
C CYS A 253 16.45 3.68 -16.65
N LEU A 254 16.24 3.75 -15.33
CA LEU A 254 16.06 5.00 -14.57
C LEU A 254 17.37 5.77 -14.39
N LEU A 255 18.50 5.07 -14.25
CA LEU A 255 19.83 5.68 -14.10
C LEU A 255 20.41 6.17 -15.43
N ASN A 256 19.81 5.81 -16.56
CA ASN A 256 20.18 6.33 -17.87
C ASN A 256 19.94 7.85 -17.94
N LYS A 257 20.85 8.56 -18.62
CA LYS A 257 20.84 10.03 -18.69
C LYS A 257 19.53 10.61 -19.23
N GLU A 258 18.84 9.90 -20.11
CA GLU A 258 17.57 10.32 -20.72
C GLU A 258 16.41 10.27 -19.72
N ASN A 259 16.46 9.35 -18.75
CA ASN A 259 15.43 9.09 -17.74
C ASN A 259 15.81 9.53 -16.33
N ALA A 260 17.03 10.06 -16.13
CA ALA A 260 17.54 10.46 -14.82
C ALA A 260 16.61 11.44 -14.07
N TRP A 261 15.80 12.22 -14.80
CA TRP A 261 14.79 13.11 -14.21
C TRP A 261 13.66 12.34 -13.49
N LEU A 262 13.28 11.14 -13.95
CA LEU A 262 12.33 10.28 -13.23
C LEU A 262 12.95 9.75 -11.94
N TRP A 263 14.24 9.42 -11.97
CA TRP A 263 14.96 9.02 -10.77
C TRP A 263 15.06 10.16 -9.76
N GLU A 264 15.30 11.39 -10.21
CA GLU A 264 15.24 12.59 -9.36
C GLU A 264 13.87 12.74 -8.69
N ASN A 265 12.77 12.51 -9.41
CA ASN A 265 11.42 12.53 -8.84
C ASN A 265 11.24 11.45 -7.75
N VAL A 266 11.68 10.22 -8.02
CA VAL A 266 11.63 9.13 -7.04
C VAL A 266 12.43 9.48 -5.78
N GLN A 267 13.65 10.02 -5.94
CA GLN A 267 14.49 10.45 -4.83
C GLN A 267 13.86 11.59 -4.01
N SER A 268 13.21 12.55 -4.69
CA SER A 268 12.47 13.62 -4.03
C SER A 268 11.34 13.07 -3.15
N GLU A 269 10.59 12.09 -3.67
CA GLU A 269 9.49 11.46 -2.93
C GLU A 269 9.96 10.58 -1.78
N ILE A 270 11.06 9.84 -1.94
CA ILE A 270 11.71 9.14 -0.81
C ILE A 270 12.06 10.16 0.28
N ALA A 271 12.71 11.27 -0.08
CA ALA A 271 13.09 12.30 0.87
C ALA A 271 11.87 12.91 1.58
N GLN A 272 10.78 13.16 0.86
CA GLN A 272 9.52 13.66 1.42
C GLN A 272 8.89 12.65 2.38
N CYS A 273 8.85 11.36 2.03
CA CYS A 273 8.33 10.31 2.90
C CYS A 273 9.14 10.19 4.20
N LEU A 274 10.47 10.22 4.11
CA LEU A 274 11.36 10.19 5.28
C LEU A 274 11.20 11.46 6.13
N GLY A 275 10.99 12.61 5.50
CA GLY A 275 10.67 13.86 6.18
C GLY A 275 9.37 13.79 6.95
N CYS A 276 8.33 13.17 6.40
CA CYS A 276 7.06 12.96 7.08
C CYS A 276 7.18 11.94 8.23
N LEU A 277 7.89 10.83 8.03
CA LEU A 277 8.07 9.78 9.05
C LEU A 277 8.89 10.25 10.27
N PHE A 278 9.99 10.98 10.01
CA PHE A 278 11.02 11.24 11.03
C PHE A 278 11.20 12.73 11.36
N GLY A 279 10.50 13.62 10.65
CA GLY A 279 10.76 15.04 10.72
C GLY A 279 12.19 15.38 10.27
N LYS A 280 12.84 16.26 11.03
CA LYS A 280 14.23 16.65 10.76
C LYS A 280 15.21 15.64 11.37
N TYR A 281 15.70 14.71 10.55
CA TYR A 281 16.75 13.75 10.92
C TYR A 281 18.17 14.18 10.50
N SER A 282 18.29 15.02 9.46
CA SER A 282 19.57 15.58 9.00
C SER A 282 19.78 17.03 9.46
N LYS A 283 21.05 17.41 9.65
CA LYS A 283 21.42 18.81 9.94
C LYS A 283 21.33 19.71 8.70
N LYS A 284 21.26 19.15 7.50
CA LYS A 284 21.11 19.92 6.26
C LYS A 284 19.76 20.63 6.23
N ARG A 285 19.67 21.67 5.39
CA ARG A 285 18.40 22.37 5.14
C ARG A 285 17.43 21.37 4.51
N LYS A 286 16.14 21.45 4.88
CA LYS A 286 15.08 20.77 4.15
C LYS A 286 15.26 21.08 2.65
N PRO A 287 15.20 20.08 1.75
CA PRO A 287 15.16 20.32 0.32
C PRO A 287 14.10 21.38 -0.01
N VAL A 288 14.40 22.24 -0.98
CA VAL A 288 13.53 23.38 -1.36
C VAL A 288 12.15 22.92 -1.85
N ASN A 289 12.05 21.65 -2.30
CA ASN A 289 10.85 21.06 -2.88
C ASN A 289 10.11 20.11 -1.92
N GLN A 290 10.35 20.20 -0.61
CA GLN A 290 9.57 19.43 0.36
C GLN A 290 8.31 20.19 0.76
N ASP A 291 7.15 19.58 0.52
CA ASP A 291 5.87 20.09 0.98
C ASP A 291 5.80 20.02 2.51
N ASP A 292 5.24 21.06 3.15
CA ASP A 292 5.11 21.09 4.60
C ASP A 292 3.77 20.49 5.04
N HIS A 293 3.75 19.16 5.18
CA HIS A 293 2.56 18.41 5.65
C HIS A 293 2.31 18.53 7.17
N ASN A 294 3.13 19.30 7.92
CA ASN A 294 3.02 19.48 9.38
C ASN A 294 2.93 18.17 10.20
N CYS A 295 3.59 17.12 9.72
CA CYS A 295 3.56 15.80 10.35
C CYS A 295 4.23 15.81 11.74
N PRO A 296 3.73 14.99 12.69
CA PRO A 296 4.48 14.73 13.91
C PRO A 296 5.83 14.07 13.58
N ALA A 297 6.84 14.30 14.41
CA ALA A 297 8.12 13.61 14.27
C ALA A 297 8.06 12.21 14.89
N ASP A 298 8.80 11.26 14.32
CA ASP A 298 9.00 9.90 14.86
C ASP A 298 7.69 9.12 15.01
N VAL A 299 6.92 9.10 13.92
CA VAL A 299 5.56 8.53 13.92
C VAL A 299 5.55 7.00 13.90
N CYS A 300 6.64 6.40 13.45
CA CYS A 300 6.80 4.97 13.27
C CYS A 300 7.64 4.35 14.39
N LYS A 301 7.21 3.18 14.90
CA LYS A 301 8.03 2.37 15.79
C LYS A 301 9.19 1.73 15.02
N LEU A 302 10.41 2.12 15.37
CA LEU A 302 11.61 1.62 14.70
C LEU A 302 11.99 0.22 15.15
N ASP A 303 12.14 -0.68 14.19
CA ASP A 303 12.71 -2.00 14.35
C ASP A 303 13.48 -2.43 13.09
N VAL A 304 14.06 -3.64 13.12
CA VAL A 304 14.80 -4.21 11.99
C VAL A 304 13.91 -4.34 10.75
N GLY A 305 12.62 -4.66 10.91
CA GLY A 305 11.67 -4.75 9.81
C GLY A 305 11.48 -3.43 9.08
N VAL A 306 11.28 -2.33 9.81
CA VAL A 306 11.18 -0.98 9.24
C VAL A 306 12.48 -0.57 8.55
N ALA A 307 13.62 -0.87 9.16
CA ALA A 307 14.90 -0.53 8.57
C ALA A 307 15.18 -1.26 7.25
N ARG A 308 14.79 -2.54 7.14
CA ARG A 308 14.85 -3.31 5.88
C ARG A 308 14.00 -2.69 4.77
N ARG A 309 12.95 -1.95 5.11
CA ARG A 309 12.10 -1.26 4.13
C ARG A 309 12.74 0.05 3.68
N ILE A 310 13.25 0.82 4.64
CA ILE A 310 13.70 2.20 4.42
C ILE A 310 15.14 2.30 3.92
N LEU A 311 16.08 1.59 4.54
CA LEU A 311 17.50 1.77 4.27
C LEU A 311 17.89 1.43 2.83
N PRO A 312 17.34 0.38 2.18
CA PRO A 312 17.63 0.13 0.77
C PRO A 312 17.30 1.35 -0.09
N VAL A 313 16.08 1.90 0.00
CA VAL A 313 15.68 3.04 -0.85
C VAL A 313 16.37 4.35 -0.47
N ALA A 314 16.75 4.52 0.79
CA ALA A 314 17.43 5.73 1.26
C ALA A 314 18.88 5.81 0.79
N MET A 315 19.54 4.66 0.60
CA MET A 315 20.91 4.61 0.11
C MET A 315 21.01 5.02 -1.36
N ASN A 316 22.17 5.58 -1.73
CA ASN A 316 22.41 5.94 -3.12
C ASN A 316 22.62 4.70 -4.00
N PHE A 317 22.02 4.72 -5.18
CA PHE A 317 22.17 3.69 -6.19
C PHE A 317 22.90 4.23 -7.44
N PRO A 318 23.90 3.49 -7.96
CA PRO A 318 24.63 2.43 -7.24
C PRO A 318 25.35 2.98 -6.01
N LEU A 319 25.78 2.08 -5.10
CA LEU A 319 26.58 2.50 -3.95
C LEU A 319 27.84 3.24 -4.42
N PRO A 320 28.20 4.38 -3.80
CA PRO A 320 29.32 5.19 -4.27
C PRO A 320 30.63 4.44 -4.16
N LEU A 321 31.51 4.57 -5.15
CA LEU A 321 32.87 4.06 -5.07
C LEU A 321 33.70 4.86 -4.05
N TYR A 322 34.84 4.31 -3.63
CA TYR A 322 35.70 4.91 -2.62
C TYR A 322 36.22 6.30 -3.02
N ASP A 323 36.42 6.52 -4.32
CA ASP A 323 36.91 7.76 -4.94
C ASP A 323 35.80 8.74 -5.35
N ASP A 324 34.53 8.35 -5.17
CA ASP A 324 33.36 9.10 -5.62
C ASP A 324 32.97 10.22 -4.65
N LYS A 325 33.73 11.33 -4.68
CA LYS A 325 33.67 12.40 -3.68
C LYS A 325 32.28 13.04 -3.49
N GLU A 326 31.41 12.99 -4.48
CA GLU A 326 30.14 13.74 -4.50
C GLU A 326 28.91 12.89 -4.18
N ARG A 327 29.01 11.56 -4.21
CA ARG A 327 27.84 10.67 -4.16
C ARG A 327 27.52 10.03 -2.81
N LEU A 328 28.21 10.33 -1.71
CA LEU A 328 27.74 9.85 -0.40
C LEU A 328 26.72 10.84 0.16
N GLY A 329 25.45 10.47 0.14
CA GLY A 329 24.37 11.25 0.71
C GLY A 329 24.59 11.36 2.22
N HIS A 330 25.10 12.50 2.69
CA HIS A 330 25.27 12.78 4.13
C HIS A 330 23.99 12.53 4.95
N ASP A 331 22.82 12.67 4.32
CA ASP A 331 21.52 12.46 4.94
C ASP A 331 21.27 10.99 5.31
N VAL A 332 21.88 10.03 4.60
CA VAL A 332 21.78 8.59 4.89
C VAL A 332 22.57 8.24 6.15
N VAL A 333 23.77 8.80 6.30
CA VAL A 333 24.60 8.61 7.51
C VAL A 333 23.91 9.21 8.73
N ASP A 334 23.35 10.42 8.59
CA ASP A 334 22.57 11.06 9.64
C ASP A 334 21.33 10.22 9.99
N LEU A 335 20.61 9.69 9.00
CA LEU A 335 19.47 8.79 9.22
C LEU A 335 19.86 7.53 9.99
N ILE A 336 20.94 6.86 9.59
CA ILE A 336 21.43 5.65 10.25
C ILE A 336 21.84 5.95 11.69
N THR A 337 22.61 7.02 11.92
CA THR A 337 23.15 7.33 13.24
C THR A 337 22.13 7.93 14.20
N THR A 338 21.05 8.54 13.71
CA THR A 338 20.03 9.18 14.57
C THR A 338 18.76 8.36 14.75
N LYS A 339 18.35 7.59 13.73
CA LYS A 339 17.10 6.80 13.77
C LYS A 339 17.39 5.30 13.81
N PHE A 340 18.34 4.81 13.03
CA PHE A 340 18.64 3.37 12.94
C PHE A 340 19.91 2.96 13.70
N GLU A 341 20.22 3.61 14.83
CA GLU A 341 21.47 3.33 15.57
C GLU A 341 21.59 1.87 16.04
N PHE A 342 20.44 1.21 16.24
CA PHE A 342 20.39 -0.19 16.67
C PHE A 342 20.96 -1.16 15.63
N ILE A 343 20.96 -0.78 14.34
CA ILE A 343 21.58 -1.54 13.25
C ILE A 343 23.11 -1.50 13.34
N LEU A 344 23.69 -0.51 14.02
CA LEU A 344 25.13 -0.43 14.21
C LEU A 344 25.65 -1.33 15.34
N LYS A 345 24.75 -2.02 16.06
CA LYS A 345 25.13 -2.94 17.14
C LYS A 345 25.71 -4.22 16.53
N VAL A 346 26.93 -4.54 16.95
CA VAL A 346 27.62 -5.77 16.54
C VAL A 346 27.41 -6.82 17.62
N ASP A 347 26.72 -7.90 17.29
CA ASP A 347 26.53 -9.03 18.21
C ASP A 347 27.83 -9.83 18.44
N GLU A 348 27.80 -10.74 19.41
CA GLU A 348 28.97 -11.52 19.81
C GLU A 348 29.44 -12.48 18.71
N ASP A 349 28.53 -13.02 17.90
CA ASP A 349 28.89 -13.95 16.84
C ASP A 349 29.59 -13.22 15.70
N ARG A 350 29.11 -12.02 15.36
CA ARG A 350 29.76 -11.14 14.38
C ARG A 350 31.12 -10.66 14.87
N GLN A 351 31.28 -10.37 16.16
CA GLN A 351 32.59 -10.06 16.73
C GLN A 351 33.58 -11.21 16.55
N LYS A 352 33.18 -12.46 16.82
CA LYS A 352 34.04 -13.64 16.60
C LYS A 352 34.45 -13.80 15.14
N VAL A 353 33.56 -13.52 14.19
CA VAL A 353 33.88 -13.56 12.75
C VAL A 353 34.97 -12.54 12.41
N VAL A 354 34.84 -11.31 12.91
CA VAL A 354 35.84 -10.24 12.70
C VAL A 354 37.17 -10.59 13.37
N GLU A 355 37.16 -11.12 14.60
CA GLU A 355 38.37 -11.59 15.29
C GLU A 355 39.08 -12.69 14.50
N ASN A 356 38.34 -13.66 13.98
CA ASN A 356 38.89 -14.73 13.13
C ASN A 356 39.44 -14.17 11.81
N PHE A 357 38.80 -13.17 11.22
CA PHE A 357 39.29 -12.48 10.03
C PHE A 357 40.62 -11.76 10.31
N GLN A 358 40.73 -11.04 11.42
CA GLN A 358 41.97 -10.37 11.84
C GLN A 358 43.10 -11.37 12.13
N LEU A 359 42.79 -12.50 12.77
CA LEU A 359 43.73 -13.60 12.98
C LEU A 359 44.20 -14.20 11.65
N CYS A 360 43.28 -14.40 10.71
CA CYS A 360 43.63 -14.85 9.35
C CYS A 360 44.63 -13.87 8.73
N LEU A 361 44.29 -12.58 8.62
CA LEU A 361 45.18 -11.54 8.07
C LEU A 361 46.56 -11.51 8.73
N SER A 362 46.62 -11.68 10.05
CA SER A 362 47.87 -11.68 10.83
C SER A 362 48.70 -12.96 10.62
N SER A 363 48.04 -14.09 10.37
CA SER A 363 48.66 -15.38 10.07
C SER A 363 49.06 -15.56 8.60
N SER A 364 48.48 -14.76 7.69
CA SER A 364 48.66 -14.77 6.22
C SER A 364 50.05 -14.31 5.72
N ASN A 365 51.11 -14.51 6.50
CA ASN A 365 52.48 -14.45 5.98
C ASN A 365 52.79 -15.60 4.99
N SER A 366 51.83 -16.49 4.72
CA SER A 366 51.94 -17.57 3.74
C SER A 366 51.54 -17.12 2.34
N HIS A 367 52.46 -17.24 1.37
CA HIS A 367 52.34 -16.91 -0.06
C HIS A 367 51.25 -17.69 -0.86
N ASN A 368 50.21 -18.21 -0.22
CA ASN A 368 49.14 -18.94 -0.88
C ASN A 368 47.81 -18.16 -0.84
N ILE A 369 47.47 -17.52 -1.96
CA ILE A 369 46.23 -16.77 -2.17
C ILE A 369 45.00 -17.68 -2.12
N GLU A 370 45.13 -18.95 -2.51
CA GLU A 370 44.01 -19.90 -2.55
C GLU A 370 43.59 -20.30 -1.13
N GLU A 371 44.55 -20.56 -0.24
CA GLU A 371 44.27 -20.85 1.18
C GLU A 371 43.63 -19.66 1.91
N PHE A 372 44.01 -18.43 1.54
CA PHE A 372 43.37 -17.22 2.07
C PHE A 372 41.92 -17.08 1.58
N LYS A 373 41.66 -17.38 0.30
CA LYS A 373 40.29 -17.37 -0.26
C LYS A 373 39.40 -18.40 0.41
N ASP A 374 39.87 -19.64 0.58
CA ASP A 374 39.09 -20.70 1.24
C ASP A 374 38.74 -20.32 2.70
N LYS A 375 39.69 -19.69 3.43
CA LYS A 375 39.43 -19.19 4.79
C LYS A 375 38.44 -18.03 4.79
N LEU A 376 38.53 -17.12 3.82
CA LEU A 376 37.60 -15.99 3.67
C LEU A 376 36.18 -16.48 3.37
N GLU A 377 36.01 -17.42 2.43
CA GLU A 377 34.71 -18.00 2.09
C GLU A 377 34.05 -18.66 3.30
N ASN A 378 34.83 -19.36 4.13
CA ASN A 378 34.33 -19.95 5.37
C ASN A 378 33.87 -18.90 6.41
N LEU A 379 34.51 -17.73 6.45
CA LEU A 379 34.11 -16.61 7.32
C LEU A 379 32.87 -15.88 6.81
N MET A 380 32.60 -15.96 5.51
CA MET A 380 31.45 -15.33 4.84
C MET A 380 30.18 -16.21 4.86
N ASN A 381 30.24 -17.42 5.40
CA ASN A 381 29.11 -18.35 5.57
C ASN A 381 28.19 -18.02 6.76
N VAL A 382 28.26 -16.79 7.30
CA VAL A 382 27.35 -16.34 8.35
C VAL A 382 26.06 -15.84 7.71
N GLU A 383 24.90 -16.13 8.31
CA GLU A 383 23.66 -15.52 7.86
C GLU A 383 23.66 -14.03 8.26
N GLU A 384 23.92 -13.15 7.29
CA GLU A 384 23.78 -11.71 7.44
C GLU A 384 22.96 -11.16 6.28
N GLU A 385 22.18 -10.13 6.58
CA GLU A 385 21.30 -9.47 5.64
C GLU A 385 22.07 -8.54 4.70
N ASP A 386 21.67 -8.50 3.42
CA ASP A 386 22.29 -7.63 2.43
C ASP A 386 22.24 -6.14 2.83
N VAL A 387 21.17 -5.71 3.52
CA VAL A 387 21.03 -4.33 4.02
C VAL A 387 22.08 -3.99 5.07
N GLN A 388 22.37 -4.91 5.97
CA GLN A 388 23.35 -4.71 7.05
C GLN A 388 24.76 -4.50 6.47
N ALA A 389 25.12 -5.27 5.44
CA ALA A 389 26.39 -5.10 4.75
C ALA A 389 26.49 -3.75 4.03
N GLN A 390 25.43 -3.29 3.37
CA GLN A 390 25.40 -1.97 2.75
C GLN A 390 25.56 -0.85 3.79
N VAL A 391 24.97 -1.00 4.99
CA VAL A 391 25.20 -0.08 6.11
C VAL A 391 26.67 -0.06 6.52
N TRP A 392 27.32 -1.22 6.68
CA TRP A 392 28.75 -1.29 6.98
C TRP A 392 29.59 -0.57 5.92
N TYR A 393 29.30 -0.79 4.64
CA TYR A 393 29.98 -0.10 3.56
C TYR A 393 29.83 1.43 3.64
N VAL A 394 28.61 1.91 3.81
CA VAL A 394 28.30 3.35 3.92
C VAL A 394 29.02 3.97 5.12
N MET A 395 29.01 3.30 6.28
CA MET A 395 29.67 3.76 7.50
C MET A 395 31.20 3.74 7.36
N ALA A 396 31.77 2.73 6.71
CA ALA A 396 33.20 2.66 6.41
C ALA A 396 33.64 3.79 5.49
N LEU A 397 32.90 4.02 4.40
CA LEU A 397 33.19 5.06 3.42
C LEU A 397 33.07 6.46 4.03
N ASN A 398 32.05 6.70 4.85
CA ASN A 398 31.92 7.96 5.58
C ASN A 398 33.10 8.19 6.54
N SER A 399 33.45 7.18 7.34
CA SER A 399 34.55 7.27 8.31
C SER A 399 35.88 7.52 7.61
N TYR A 400 36.14 6.84 6.49
CA TYR A 400 37.32 7.06 5.65
C TYR A 400 37.41 8.50 5.14
N ARG A 401 36.30 9.04 4.60
CA ARG A 401 36.24 10.43 4.09
C ARG A 401 36.43 11.47 5.20
N GLN A 402 36.05 11.14 6.43
CA GLN A 402 36.27 11.98 7.61
C GLN A 402 37.64 11.79 8.26
N SER A 403 38.52 10.95 7.69
CA SER A 403 39.82 10.57 8.26
C SER A 403 39.74 9.91 9.65
N ASP A 404 38.59 9.27 9.96
CA ASP A 404 38.41 8.45 11.15
C ASP A 404 38.84 7.00 10.85
N HIS A 405 40.15 6.79 10.83
CA HIS A 405 40.74 5.50 10.46
C HIS A 405 40.30 4.32 11.33
N PRO A 406 40.17 4.44 12.67
CA PRO A 406 39.68 3.34 13.50
C PRO A 406 38.27 2.86 13.13
N ASN A 407 37.33 3.79 12.92
CA ASN A 407 35.97 3.42 12.52
C ASN A 407 35.91 2.95 11.06
N ALA A 408 36.71 3.55 10.18
CA ALA A 408 36.83 3.08 8.80
C ALA A 408 37.27 1.61 8.77
N GLN A 409 38.33 1.26 9.51
CA GLN A 409 38.81 -0.11 9.63
C GLN A 409 37.72 -1.03 10.19
N LYS A 410 37.12 -0.68 11.34
CA LYS A 410 36.05 -1.47 11.97
C LYS A 410 34.92 -1.81 10.99
N TYR A 411 34.38 -0.81 10.30
CA TYR A 411 33.26 -1.02 9.39
C TYR A 411 33.69 -1.70 8.08
N SER A 412 34.93 -1.50 7.62
CA SER A 412 35.47 -2.25 6.48
C SER A 412 35.62 -3.74 6.80
N GLU A 413 36.12 -4.10 7.98
CA GLU A 413 36.21 -5.51 8.41
C GLU A 413 34.82 -6.14 8.51
N LEU A 414 33.85 -5.41 9.07
CA LEU A 414 32.46 -5.83 9.11
C LEU A 414 31.86 -5.98 7.71
N TYR A 415 32.17 -5.12 6.75
CA TYR A 415 31.67 -5.26 5.38
C TYR A 415 32.32 -6.43 4.62
N LEU A 416 33.64 -6.60 4.74
CA LEU A 416 34.41 -7.62 4.03
C LEU A 416 34.11 -9.04 4.51
N THR A 417 33.62 -9.18 5.74
CA THR A 417 33.16 -10.45 6.30
C THR A 417 31.67 -10.71 6.05
N SER A 418 30.99 -9.85 5.28
CA SER A 418 29.57 -10.02 4.92
C SER A 418 29.37 -10.97 3.73
N PRO A 419 28.28 -11.77 3.72
CA PRO A 419 28.01 -12.76 2.65
C PRO A 419 27.70 -12.13 1.30
N CYS A 420 27.24 -10.88 1.29
CA CYS A 420 26.75 -10.16 0.10
C CYS A 420 27.81 -9.99 -1.01
N LEU A 421 29.09 -10.19 -0.70
CA LEU A 421 30.20 -10.17 -1.67
C LEU A 421 30.26 -11.46 -2.53
N THR A 422 29.59 -12.55 -2.12
CA THR A 422 29.55 -13.84 -2.86
C THR A 422 28.25 -14.07 -3.61
N LYS A 423 27.14 -13.47 -3.16
CA LYS A 423 25.85 -13.54 -3.84
C LYS A 423 25.82 -12.49 -4.96
N LYS A 424 25.41 -12.90 -6.16
CA LYS A 424 25.07 -12.00 -7.27
C LYS A 424 23.83 -11.17 -6.90
N SER A 425 23.94 -10.23 -5.96
CA SER A 425 22.83 -9.34 -5.64
C SER A 425 22.61 -8.37 -6.81
N ALA A 426 21.37 -7.93 -7.02
CA ALA A 426 21.04 -6.94 -8.03
C ALA A 426 21.88 -5.65 -7.87
N THR A 427 22.18 -5.27 -6.63
CA THR A 427 23.02 -4.12 -6.28
C THR A 427 24.51 -4.36 -6.53
N SER A 428 24.99 -5.61 -6.47
CA SER A 428 26.39 -5.94 -6.73
C SER A 428 26.75 -5.89 -8.23
N ARG A 429 25.78 -6.08 -9.14
CA ARG A 429 26.01 -5.98 -10.60
C ARG A 429 26.41 -4.58 -11.04
N LEU A 430 25.86 -3.55 -10.40
CA LEU A 430 26.14 -2.16 -10.75
C LEU A 430 27.40 -1.61 -10.04
N SER A 431 27.87 -2.24 -8.97
CA SER A 431 29.08 -1.82 -8.24
C SER A 431 30.36 -2.53 -8.70
N LEU A 432 30.26 -3.70 -9.34
CA LEU A 432 31.40 -4.50 -9.80
C LEU A 432 31.32 -4.69 -11.32
N GLY A 433 31.59 -3.61 -12.05
CA GLY A 433 32.18 -3.64 -13.39
C GLY A 433 31.60 -4.62 -14.41
N ASP A 434 30.39 -4.36 -14.91
CA ASP A 434 29.97 -4.75 -16.26
C ASP A 434 30.11 -3.55 -17.24
N PHE A 435 31.16 -2.75 -17.08
CA PHE A 435 31.71 -1.96 -18.19
C PHE A 435 32.82 -2.78 -18.82
N GLY A 436 32.49 -3.38 -19.96
CA GLY A 436 33.31 -4.37 -20.65
C GLY A 436 34.73 -3.92 -21.00
N THR A 437 35.56 -4.94 -21.19
CA THR A 437 36.63 -4.95 -22.20
C THR A 437 36.15 -4.47 -23.55
#